data_AF-A0A259LMU2-F1
#
_entry.id   AF-A0A259LMU2-F1
#
_cell.length_a   1.000
_cell.length_b   1.000
_cell.length_c   1.000
_cell.angle_alpha   90.00
_cell.angle_beta   90.00
_cell.angle_gamma   90.00
#
_symmetry.space_group_name_H-M   'P 1'
#
loop_
_entity.id
_entity.type
_entity.pdbx_description
1 polymer ?
#
loop_
_entity_poly.entity_id
_entity_poly.type
_entity_poly.pdbx_seq_one_letter_code
_entity_poly.pdbx_strand_id
1 'polypeptide(L)'
;MMDRIKRLLTPKTPAEQSMPPYVAVTALLVEAALVDGVYVNIESDMIAEILVEAFTFDADKADALLAEAETLAEEAVGSHQFTKHAKKLTMAERVQVVEAIYRVILADGERSDLEDAYVRHVSGLLHVDDVQRAEARRRAEARHKGPV
;
A
#
# COMPACT_ATOMS: atom_id res chain seq x y z
N MET A 1 -11.55 28.05 30.53
CA MET A 1 -10.21 27.76 29.99
C MET A 1 -9.73 26.34 30.37
N MET A 2 -10.63 25.35 30.33
CA MET A 2 -10.29 23.93 30.57
C MET A 2 -11.09 22.98 29.65
N ASP A 3 -11.57 23.45 28.49
CA ASP A 3 -12.37 22.61 27.57
C ASP A 3 -11.58 22.06 26.38
N ARG A 4 -10.33 22.52 26.19
CA ARG A 4 -9.45 22.03 25.12
C ARG A 4 -8.71 20.73 25.48
N ILE A 5 -8.59 20.43 26.78
CA ILE A 5 -7.93 19.21 27.27
C ILE A 5 -8.88 18.00 27.18
N LYS A 6 -10.21 18.21 27.19
CA LYS A 6 -11.17 17.11 26.98
C LYS A 6 -11.23 16.62 25.53
N ARG A 7 -10.68 17.36 24.56
CA ARG A 7 -10.51 16.86 23.17
C ARG A 7 -9.26 15.99 22.98
N LEU A 8 -8.42 15.88 24.02
CA LEU A 8 -7.38 14.85 24.15
C LEU A 8 -7.94 13.53 24.74
N LEU A 9 -9.26 13.46 24.97
CA LEU A 9 -10.01 12.21 24.93
C LEU A 9 -10.22 11.86 23.46
N THR A 10 -9.11 11.60 22.78
CA THR A 10 -9.03 11.39 21.35
C THR A 10 -9.91 10.17 21.02
N PRO A 11 -10.90 10.26 20.11
CA PRO A 11 -11.31 9.05 19.41
C PRO A 11 -10.03 8.49 18.79
N LYS A 12 -9.77 7.18 18.97
CA LYS A 12 -8.59 6.53 18.41
C LYS A 12 -8.32 7.08 17.01
N THR A 13 -7.14 7.67 16.80
CA THR A 13 -6.71 8.03 15.45
C THR A 13 -6.89 6.82 14.54
N PRO A 14 -7.12 6.95 13.22
CA PRO A 14 -7.21 5.78 12.33
C PRO A 14 -6.06 4.77 12.55
N ALA A 15 -4.86 5.27 12.89
CA ALA A 15 -3.67 4.50 13.29
C ALA A 15 -3.77 3.67 14.60
N GLU A 16 -4.72 3.97 15.47
CA GLU A 16 -4.99 3.28 16.73
C GLU A 16 -6.19 2.33 16.66
N GLN A 17 -6.99 2.43 15.60
CA GLN A 17 -8.09 1.52 15.33
C GLN A 17 -7.55 0.19 14.80
N SER A 18 -8.24 -0.90 15.13
CA SER A 18 -7.81 -2.22 14.66
C SER A 18 -8.20 -2.38 13.20
N MET A 19 -7.25 -2.21 12.28
CA MET A 19 -7.44 -2.48 10.86
C MET A 19 -7.04 -3.92 10.49
N PRO A 20 -7.81 -4.62 9.63
CA PRO A 20 -7.40 -5.86 9.00
C PRO A 20 -6.11 -5.67 8.18
N PRO A 21 -5.17 -6.64 8.16
CA PRO A 21 -3.90 -6.45 7.47
C PRO A 21 -4.04 -6.11 5.98
N TYR A 22 -5.01 -6.72 5.30
CA TYR A 22 -5.20 -6.53 3.86
C TYR A 22 -5.85 -5.19 3.49
N VAL A 23 -6.67 -4.60 4.36
CA VAL A 23 -7.12 -3.20 4.20
C VAL A 23 -5.92 -2.26 4.27
N ALA A 24 -5.02 -2.50 5.23
CA ALA A 24 -3.80 -1.71 5.36
C ALA A 24 -2.83 -1.90 4.19
N VAL A 25 -2.73 -3.12 3.65
CA VAL A 25 -1.95 -3.39 2.43
C VAL A 25 -2.51 -2.61 1.26
N THR A 26 -3.83 -2.67 1.03
CA THR A 26 -4.45 -1.95 -0.08
C THR A 26 -4.26 -0.44 0.07
N ALA A 27 -4.35 0.11 1.29
CA ALA A 27 -4.07 1.53 1.52
C ALA A 27 -2.62 1.93 1.21
N LEU A 28 -1.63 1.04 1.43
CA LEU A 28 -0.25 1.26 0.99
C LEU A 28 -0.11 1.23 -0.54
N LEU A 29 -0.92 0.42 -1.24
CA LEU A 29 -0.94 0.41 -2.70
C LEU A 29 -1.54 1.70 -3.26
N VAL A 30 -2.62 2.19 -2.65
CA VAL A 30 -3.22 3.49 -2.99
C VAL A 30 -2.24 4.63 -2.71
N GLU A 31 -1.60 4.66 -1.54
CA GLU A 31 -0.55 5.65 -1.25
C GLU A 31 0.60 5.60 -2.27
N ALA A 32 0.98 4.40 -2.74
CA ALA A 32 2.02 4.25 -3.78
C ALA A 32 1.60 4.88 -5.11
N ALA A 33 0.35 4.69 -5.52
CA ALA A 33 -0.24 5.33 -6.70
C ALA A 33 -0.36 6.85 -6.56
N LEU A 34 -0.40 7.37 -5.33
CA LEU A 34 -0.55 8.80 -5.04
C LEU A 34 0.79 9.55 -4.87
N VAL A 35 1.94 8.87 -4.94
CA VAL A 35 3.24 9.45 -4.57
C VAL A 35 3.61 10.69 -5.39
N ASP A 36 3.26 10.71 -6.68
CA ASP A 36 3.54 11.83 -7.58
C ASP A 36 2.42 12.89 -7.63
N GLY A 37 1.29 12.62 -6.95
CA GLY A 37 0.16 13.54 -6.80
C GLY A 37 -0.91 13.45 -7.90
N VAL A 38 -0.86 12.46 -8.79
CA VAL A 38 -1.89 12.25 -9.82
C VAL A 38 -2.58 10.90 -9.64
N TYR A 39 -3.79 10.90 -9.07
CA TYR A 39 -4.68 9.73 -9.09
C TYR A 39 -5.68 9.87 -10.23
N VAL A 40 -5.66 8.94 -11.16
CA VAL A 40 -6.62 8.70 -12.23
C VAL A 40 -7.21 7.30 -12.10
N ASN A 41 -8.38 7.09 -12.70
CA ASN A 41 -9.09 5.80 -12.62
C ASN A 41 -8.29 4.59 -13.15
N ILE A 42 -7.18 4.81 -13.86
CA ILE A 42 -6.31 3.72 -14.34
C ILE A 42 -5.60 3.05 -13.17
N GLU A 43 -5.29 3.76 -12.09
CA GLU A 43 -4.61 3.16 -10.93
C GLU A 43 -5.54 2.29 -10.07
N SER A 44 -6.84 2.61 -9.99
CA SER A 44 -7.80 1.80 -9.23
C SER A 44 -7.98 0.40 -9.83
N ASP A 45 -8.17 0.31 -11.15
CA ASP A 45 -8.36 -0.96 -11.85
C ASP A 45 -7.12 -1.86 -11.71
N MET A 46 -5.92 -1.26 -11.81
CA MET A 46 -4.67 -1.97 -11.60
C MET A 46 -4.53 -2.49 -10.16
N ILE A 47 -4.86 -1.68 -9.16
CA ILE A 47 -4.78 -2.12 -7.77
C ILE A 47 -5.75 -3.29 -7.53
N ALA A 48 -6.97 -3.23 -8.07
CA ALA A 48 -7.92 -4.33 -8.00
C ALA A 48 -7.38 -5.61 -8.66
N GLU A 49 -6.77 -5.51 -9.85
CA GLU A 49 -6.11 -6.65 -10.52
C GLU A 49 -4.97 -7.23 -9.68
N ILE A 50 -4.12 -6.39 -9.08
CA ILE A 50 -3.06 -6.84 -8.17
C ILE A 50 -3.64 -7.60 -6.98
N LEU A 51 -4.74 -7.14 -6.40
CA LEU A 51 -5.41 -7.80 -5.28
C LEU A 51 -5.93 -9.19 -5.65
N VAL A 52 -6.52 -9.33 -6.84
CA VAL A 52 -6.99 -10.62 -7.36
C VAL A 52 -5.81 -11.56 -7.62
N GLU A 53 -4.78 -11.10 -8.33
CA GLU A 53 -3.72 -11.98 -8.79
C GLU A 53 -2.67 -12.33 -7.72
N ALA A 54 -2.22 -11.35 -6.95
CA ALA A 54 -1.17 -11.56 -5.96
C ALA A 54 -1.75 -12.15 -4.68
N PHE A 55 -2.88 -11.64 -4.22
CA PHE A 55 -3.45 -12.02 -2.93
C PHE A 55 -4.63 -12.99 -3.05
N THR A 56 -4.93 -13.47 -4.26
CA THR A 56 -5.93 -14.52 -4.53
C THR A 56 -7.32 -14.16 -4.00
N PHE A 57 -7.68 -12.88 -4.05
CA PHE A 57 -9.03 -12.43 -3.72
C PHE A 57 -9.95 -12.56 -4.94
N ASP A 58 -11.25 -12.73 -4.67
CA ASP A 58 -12.26 -12.52 -5.71
C ASP A 58 -12.44 -11.01 -5.99
N ALA A 59 -13.07 -10.70 -7.13
CA ALA A 59 -13.26 -9.33 -7.59
C ALA A 59 -14.07 -8.48 -6.60
N ASP A 60 -15.19 -9.02 -6.08
CA ASP A 60 -16.04 -8.31 -5.12
C ASP A 60 -15.27 -7.90 -3.86
N LYS A 61 -14.40 -8.79 -3.37
CA LYS A 61 -13.53 -8.52 -2.23
C LYS A 61 -12.42 -7.53 -2.56
N ALA A 62 -11.84 -7.60 -3.75
CA ALA A 62 -10.83 -6.65 -4.20
C ALA A 62 -11.40 -5.24 -4.26
N ASP A 63 -12.58 -5.07 -4.86
CA ASP A 63 -13.29 -3.79 -4.97
C ASP A 63 -13.66 -3.23 -3.59
N ALA A 64 -14.16 -4.09 -2.69
CA ALA A 64 -14.49 -3.68 -1.32
C ALA A 64 -13.24 -3.21 -0.54
N LEU A 65 -12.12 -3.93 -0.67
CA LEU A 65 -10.85 -3.54 -0.05
C LEU A 65 -10.32 -2.23 -0.63
N LEU A 66 -10.43 -2.03 -1.94
CA LEU A 66 -9.98 -0.83 -2.61
C LEU A 66 -10.78 0.39 -2.18
N ALA A 67 -12.11 0.31 -2.18
CA ALA A 67 -12.98 1.41 -1.75
C ALA A 67 -12.73 1.83 -0.29
N GLU A 68 -12.54 0.86 0.62
CA GLU A 68 -12.19 1.14 2.02
C GLU A 68 -10.80 1.80 2.12
N ALA A 69 -9.83 1.28 1.37
CA ALA A 69 -8.45 1.78 1.37
C ALA A 69 -8.29 3.18 0.80
N GLU A 70 -9.04 3.53 -0.25
CA GLU A 70 -9.05 4.88 -0.83
C GLU A 70 -9.51 5.91 0.21
N THR A 71 -10.63 5.64 0.88
CA THR A 71 -11.14 6.49 1.97
C THR A 71 -10.10 6.67 3.07
N LEU A 72 -9.41 5.59 3.45
CA LEU A 72 -8.39 5.64 4.49
C LEU A 72 -7.13 6.39 4.06
N ALA A 73 -6.72 6.27 2.80
CA ALA A 73 -5.54 6.92 2.25
C ALA A 73 -5.76 8.44 2.13
N GLU A 74 -6.96 8.89 1.76
CA GLU A 74 -7.33 10.31 1.73
C GLU A 74 -7.23 10.98 3.11
N GLU A 75 -7.57 10.25 4.18
CA GLU A 75 -7.52 10.73 5.57
C GLU A 75 -6.15 10.52 6.25
N ALA A 76 -5.22 9.83 5.58
CA ALA A 76 -3.97 9.42 6.16
C ALA A 76 -2.97 10.57 6.31
N VAL A 77 -2.18 10.52 7.38
CA VAL A 77 -1.02 11.41 7.59
C VAL A 77 0.30 10.68 7.24
N GLY A 78 0.19 9.49 6.61
CA GLY A 78 1.30 8.72 6.05
C GLY A 78 1.34 7.24 6.43
N SER A 79 2.25 6.50 5.79
CA SER A 79 2.28 5.03 5.72
C SER A 79 2.49 4.29 7.04
N HIS A 80 2.95 4.96 8.10
CA HIS A 80 3.26 4.31 9.38
C HIS A 80 2.03 3.63 9.99
N GLN A 81 0.86 4.26 9.84
CA GLN A 81 -0.38 3.70 10.36
C GLN A 81 -0.73 2.37 9.70
N PHE A 82 -0.55 2.25 8.38
CA PHE A 82 -0.85 1.03 7.63
C PHE A 82 0.21 -0.05 7.85
N THR A 83 1.49 0.31 7.83
CA THR A 83 2.59 -0.66 8.03
C THR A 83 2.51 -1.38 9.38
N LYS A 84 1.95 -0.75 10.42
CA LYS A 84 1.70 -1.38 11.73
C LYS A 84 0.76 -2.59 11.61
N HIS A 85 -0.26 -2.51 10.75
CA HIS A 85 -1.22 -3.60 10.54
C HIS A 85 -0.71 -4.62 9.52
N ALA A 86 -0.07 -4.16 8.45
CA ALA A 86 0.58 -5.04 7.47
C ALA A 86 1.71 -5.88 8.09
N LYS A 87 2.38 -5.40 9.16
CA LYS A 87 3.37 -6.18 9.92
C LYS A 87 2.85 -7.45 10.59
N LYS A 88 1.53 -7.62 10.71
CA LYS A 88 0.91 -8.85 11.22
C LYS A 88 0.98 -10.00 10.21
N LEU A 89 1.27 -9.70 8.95
CA LEU A 89 1.49 -10.69 7.90
C LEU A 89 2.83 -11.43 8.09
N THR A 90 2.92 -12.62 7.51
CA THR A 90 4.17 -13.37 7.44
C THR A 90 5.24 -12.58 6.68
N MET A 91 6.51 -12.95 6.85
CA MET A 91 7.58 -12.29 6.08
C MET A 91 7.39 -12.47 4.57
N ALA A 92 6.96 -13.65 4.12
CA ALA A 92 6.71 -13.93 2.71
C ALA A 92 5.62 -13.00 2.14
N GLU A 93 4.50 -12.86 2.85
CA GLU A 93 3.43 -11.92 2.48
C GLU A 93 3.92 -10.47 2.49
N ARG A 94 4.77 -10.05 3.44
CA ARG A 94 5.35 -8.70 3.45
C ARG A 94 6.24 -8.43 2.24
N VAL A 95 7.03 -9.42 1.80
CA VAL A 95 7.80 -9.32 0.55
C VAL A 95 6.85 -9.21 -0.66
N GLN A 96 5.74 -9.93 -0.64
CA GLN A 96 4.71 -9.84 -1.67
C GLN A 96 4.02 -8.46 -1.70
N VAL A 97 3.81 -7.83 -0.55
CA VAL A 97 3.34 -6.43 -0.47
C VAL A 97 4.31 -5.48 -1.16
N VAL A 98 5.63 -5.63 -0.91
CA VAL A 98 6.64 -4.82 -1.58
C VAL A 98 6.67 -5.05 -3.09
N GLU A 99 6.48 -6.29 -3.54
CA GLU A 99 6.32 -6.61 -4.97
C GLU A 99 5.07 -5.94 -5.56
N ALA A 100 3.94 -5.97 -4.85
CA ALA A 100 2.71 -5.30 -5.26
C ALA A 100 2.89 -3.78 -5.39
N ILE A 101 3.59 -3.13 -4.44
CA ILE A 101 3.94 -1.71 -4.54
C ILE A 101 4.76 -1.44 -5.81
N TYR A 102 5.75 -2.29 -6.12
CA TYR A 102 6.50 -2.17 -7.37
C TYR A 102 5.64 -2.31 -8.61
N ARG A 103 4.61 -3.18 -8.60
CA ARG A 103 3.69 -3.31 -9.74
C ARG A 103 2.90 -2.02 -9.97
N VAL A 104 2.49 -1.35 -8.90
CA VAL A 104 1.79 -0.06 -8.96
C VAL A 104 2.68 1.01 -9.60
N ILE A 105 3.89 1.23 -9.06
CA ILE A 105 4.79 2.30 -9.54
C ILE A 105 5.51 1.99 -10.87
N LEU A 106 5.26 0.83 -11.48
CA LEU A 106 5.79 0.48 -12.80
C LEU A 106 4.75 0.62 -13.90
N ALA A 107 3.51 0.96 -13.57
CA ALA A 107 2.38 0.94 -14.48
C ALA A 107 2.50 1.94 -15.64
N ASP A 108 3.01 3.13 -15.34
CA ASP A 108 3.19 4.23 -16.29
C ASP A 108 4.51 4.13 -17.08
N GLY A 109 5.41 3.22 -16.68
CA GLY A 109 6.69 2.96 -17.33
C GLY A 109 7.82 3.92 -16.95
N GLU A 110 7.59 4.93 -16.12
CA GLU A 110 8.60 5.92 -15.73
C GLU A 110 8.70 6.06 -14.21
N ARG A 111 9.80 5.55 -13.63
CA ARG A 111 10.05 5.69 -12.20
C ARG A 111 10.62 7.05 -11.82
N SER A 112 10.07 7.62 -10.76
CA SER A 112 10.53 8.82 -10.08
C SER A 112 11.38 8.52 -8.85
N ASP A 113 12.29 9.46 -8.51
CA ASP A 113 13.04 9.42 -7.25
C ASP A 113 12.11 9.38 -6.01
N LEU A 114 10.90 9.95 -6.13
CA LEU A 114 9.89 9.96 -5.07
C LEU A 114 9.31 8.56 -4.82
N GLU A 115 8.97 7.83 -5.88
CA GLU A 115 8.46 6.46 -5.78
C GLU A 115 9.53 5.53 -5.23
N ASP A 116 10.78 5.71 -5.67
CA ASP A 116 11.92 4.97 -5.14
C ASP A 116 12.15 5.23 -3.65
N ALA A 117 11.96 6.47 -3.21
CA ALA A 117 11.99 6.81 -1.80
C ALA A 117 10.84 6.16 -1.04
N TYR A 118 9.63 6.15 -1.62
CA TYR A 118 8.45 5.52 -1.02
C TYR A 118 8.65 4.02 -0.81
N VAL A 119 9.06 3.26 -1.84
CA VAL A 119 9.26 1.82 -1.70
C VAL A 119 10.35 1.49 -0.69
N ARG A 120 11.47 2.24 -0.68
CA ARG A 120 12.51 2.08 0.34
C ARG A 120 11.97 2.33 1.76
N HIS A 121 11.18 3.39 1.93
CA HIS A 121 10.59 3.75 3.21
C HIS A 121 9.65 2.64 3.73
N VAL A 122 8.66 2.23 2.93
CA VAL A 122 7.69 1.21 3.30
C VAL A 122 8.37 -0.15 3.52
N SER A 123 9.33 -0.54 2.68
CA SER A 123 10.09 -1.79 2.86
C SER A 123 10.80 -1.82 4.21
N GLY A 124 11.44 -0.70 4.60
CA GLY A 124 12.08 -0.56 5.90
C GLY A 124 11.08 -0.71 7.07
N LEU A 125 9.90 -0.11 6.95
CA LEU A 125 8.83 -0.21 7.95
C LEU A 125 8.23 -1.61 8.07
N LEU A 126 8.23 -2.39 6.98
CA LEU A 126 7.79 -3.77 6.92
C LEU A 126 8.90 -4.77 7.31
N HIS A 127 10.13 -4.29 7.55
CA HIS A 127 11.31 -5.12 7.80
C HIS A 127 11.66 -6.08 6.66
N VAL A 128 11.43 -5.64 5.42
CA VAL A 128 11.89 -6.32 4.20
C VAL A 128 13.28 -5.80 3.87
N ASP A 129 14.26 -6.70 3.82
CA ASP A 129 15.65 -6.32 3.58
C ASP A 129 15.93 -5.92 2.12
N ASP A 130 17.12 -5.40 1.86
CA ASP A 130 17.53 -4.92 0.54
C ASP A 130 17.55 -6.03 -0.53
N VAL A 131 17.91 -7.25 -0.15
CA VAL A 131 17.98 -8.40 -1.07
C VAL A 131 16.58 -8.82 -1.47
N GLN A 132 15.70 -8.98 -0.49
CA GLN A 132 14.29 -9.32 -0.69
C GLN A 132 13.55 -8.24 -1.49
N ARG A 133 13.81 -6.95 -1.19
CA ARG A 133 13.25 -5.83 -1.96
C ARG A 133 13.73 -5.85 -3.41
N ALA A 134 15.02 -6.12 -3.65
CA ALA A 134 15.56 -6.21 -5.01
C ALA A 134 14.98 -7.42 -5.77
N GLU A 135 14.74 -8.54 -5.11
CA GLU A 135 14.06 -9.70 -5.68
C GLU A 135 12.60 -9.41 -6.03
N ALA A 136 11.86 -8.78 -5.12
CA ALA A 136 10.49 -8.34 -5.35
C ALA A 136 10.39 -7.44 -6.58
N ARG A 137 11.31 -6.47 -6.69
CA ARG A 137 11.41 -5.61 -7.88
C ARG A 137 11.61 -6.41 -9.16
N ARG A 138 12.55 -7.35 -9.19
CA ARG A 138 12.81 -8.19 -10.38
C ARG A 138 11.57 -8.98 -10.81
N ARG A 139 10.79 -9.49 -9.85
CA ARG A 139 9.54 -10.21 -10.15
C ARG A 139 8.46 -9.28 -10.71
N ALA A 140 8.32 -8.09 -10.15
CA ALA A 140 7.40 -7.07 -10.66
C ALA A 140 7.77 -6.64 -12.10
N GLU A 141 9.05 -6.35 -12.36
CA GLU A 141 9.56 -6.01 -13.69
C GLU A 141 9.33 -7.14 -14.72
N ALA A 142 9.49 -8.40 -14.30
CA ALA A 142 9.25 -9.56 -15.17
C ALA A 142 7.77 -9.71 -15.55
N ARG A 143 6.84 -9.34 -14.65
CA ARG A 143 5.39 -9.34 -14.93
C ARG A 143 4.98 -8.17 -15.82
N HIS A 144 5.49 -6.98 -15.56
CA HIS A 144 5.18 -5.78 -16.37
C HIS A 144 5.63 -5.94 -17.84
N LYS A 145 6.70 -6.71 -18.09
CA LYS A 145 7.18 -7.03 -19.45
C LYS A 145 6.45 -8.21 -20.12
N GLY A 146 5.37 -8.72 -19.54
CA GLY A 146 4.53 -9.77 -20.13
C GLY A 146 3.90 -9.32 -21.46
N PRO A 147 3.63 -10.24 -22.41
CA PRO A 147 3.30 -9.87 -23.77
C PRO A 147 1.92 -9.20 -23.87
N VAL A 148 1.90 -8.04 -24.53
CA VAL A 148 0.70 -7.42 -25.11
C VAL A 148 0.09 -8.35 -26.15
#